data_AF-A0A401FYU4-F1
#
_entry.id   AF-A0A401FYU4-F1
#
_cell.length_a   1.000
_cell.length_b   1.000
_cell.length_c   1.000
_cell.angle_alpha   90.00
_cell.angle_beta   90.00
_cell.angle_gamma   90.00
#
_symmetry.space_group_name_H-M   'P 1'
#
loop_
_entity.id
_entity.type
_entity.pdbx_description
1 polymer ?
#
loop_
_entity_poly.entity_id
_entity_poly.type
_entity_poly.pdbx_seq_one_letter_code
_entity_poly.pdbx_strand_id
1 'polypeptide(L)'
;MPIPAPFKARATLLERLTDYEPRQKAEPHPLRVLSREGLKESVRRNLDWILNARTPLTGDEFDHDELTVIHYGIPDFGGYSPENPEDRKRLARRIRRAVRFFEPRLRDVRVTVGPQMENERTLRVIIIHAVMVEADIREPVIFKTILQG
;
A
#
# COMPACT_ATOMS: atom_id res chain seq x y z
N MET A 1 25.44 -7.37 29.10
CA MET A 1 25.05 -6.77 27.80
C MET A 1 23.83 -5.90 28.03
N PRO A 2 23.78 -4.65 27.52
CA PRO A 2 22.55 -3.87 27.56
C PRO A 2 21.49 -4.50 26.65
N ILE A 3 20.24 -4.56 27.11
CA ILE A 3 19.09 -4.93 26.30
C ILE A 3 18.88 -3.79 25.28
N PRO A 4 18.78 -4.06 23.96
CA PRO A 4 18.52 -3.01 22.99
C PRO A 4 17.18 -2.34 23.28
N ALA A 5 17.13 -1.01 23.14
CA ALA A 5 15.90 -0.25 23.32
C ALA A 5 14.83 -0.72 22.31
N PRO A 6 13.54 -0.72 22.70
CA PRO A 6 12.47 -1.12 21.80
C PRO A 6 12.37 -0.18 20.59
N PHE A 7 12.14 -0.75 19.40
CA PHE A 7 11.99 -0.01 18.15
C PHE A 7 10.88 1.05 18.24
N LYS A 8 11.14 2.24 17.68
CA LYS A 8 10.19 3.35 17.59
C LYS A 8 10.35 4.08 16.25
N ALA A 9 9.41 3.89 15.33
CA ALA A 9 9.28 4.74 14.14
C ALA A 9 8.48 6.00 14.48
N ARG A 10 8.71 7.12 13.78
CA ARG A 10 7.89 8.32 13.95
C ARG A 10 6.54 8.11 13.26
N ALA A 11 5.47 8.46 13.96
CA ALA A 11 4.14 8.42 13.36
C ALA A 11 3.98 9.47 12.24
N THR A 12 3.38 9.08 11.12
CA THR A 12 3.10 9.99 10.00
C THR A 12 2.01 11.00 10.36
N LEU A 13 1.89 12.09 9.58
CA LEU A 13 0.82 13.07 9.81
C LEU A 13 -0.57 12.41 9.72
N LEU A 14 -0.74 11.49 8.78
CA LEU A 14 -2.01 10.81 8.55
C LEU A 14 -2.38 9.90 9.72
N GLU A 15 -1.42 9.21 10.32
CA GLU A 15 -1.66 8.43 11.55
C GLU A 15 -2.05 9.30 12.73
N ARG A 16 -1.48 10.50 12.83
CA ARG A 16 -1.77 11.45 13.91
C ARG A 16 -3.13 12.15 13.75
N LEU A 17 -3.70 12.13 12.55
CA LEU A 17 -4.99 12.76 12.24
C LEU A 17 -6.12 11.75 12.09
N THR A 18 -5.82 10.46 11.94
CA THR A 18 -6.84 9.43 11.77
C THR A 18 -7.22 8.86 13.12
N ASP A 19 -8.50 8.99 13.50
CA ASP A 19 -9.05 8.31 14.67
C ASP A 19 -9.33 6.84 14.34
N TYR A 20 -8.47 5.95 14.83
CA TYR A 20 -8.62 4.50 14.64
C TYR A 20 -9.42 3.83 15.75
N GLU A 21 -9.70 4.54 16.84
CA GLU A 21 -10.45 4.03 17.98
C GLU A 21 -11.66 4.94 18.28
N PRO A 22 -12.60 5.11 17.34
CA PRO A 22 -13.70 6.08 17.45
C PRO A 22 -14.65 5.81 18.62
N ARG A 23 -14.54 4.63 19.25
CA ARG A 23 -15.29 4.25 20.45
C ARG A 23 -14.56 4.58 21.75
N GLN A 24 -13.25 4.85 21.71
CA GLN A 24 -12.48 5.36 22.84
C GLN A 24 -12.60 6.88 22.89
N LYS A 25 -13.33 7.39 23.88
CA LYS A 25 -13.60 8.83 24.03
C LYS A 25 -12.42 9.64 24.60
N ALA A 26 -11.37 8.97 25.06
CA ALA A 26 -10.19 9.60 25.64
C ALA A 26 -8.94 8.98 25.00
N GLU A 27 -8.26 9.75 24.16
CA GLU A 27 -6.96 9.36 23.60
C GLU A 27 -5.88 9.71 24.65
N PRO A 28 -5.24 8.72 25.32
CA PRO A 28 -4.43 9.02 26.50
C PRO A 28 -3.23 9.90 26.16
N HIS A 29 -2.56 9.64 25.02
CA HIS A 29 -1.42 10.40 24.51
C HIS A 29 -1.44 10.43 22.97
N PRO A 30 -1.09 11.57 22.32
CA PRO A 30 -1.03 11.64 20.87
C PRO A 30 -0.04 10.61 20.32
N LEU A 31 -0.45 9.88 19.29
CA LEU A 31 0.32 8.80 18.66
C LEU A 31 1.58 9.37 18.00
N ARG A 32 2.71 9.40 18.73
CA ARG A 32 3.98 10.00 18.26
C ARG A 32 4.94 8.98 17.67
N VAL A 33 4.85 7.73 18.13
CA VAL A 33 5.77 6.65 17.74
C VAL A 33 5.01 5.35 17.46
N LEU A 34 5.50 4.57 16.51
CA LEU A 34 4.99 3.26 16.15
C LEU A 34 5.95 2.15 16.59
N SER A 35 5.40 1.04 17.07
CA SER A 35 6.12 -0.23 17.13
C SER A 35 6.38 -0.78 15.72
N ARG A 36 7.10 -1.90 15.62
CA ARG A 36 7.35 -2.58 14.35
C ARG A 36 6.03 -3.04 13.71
N GLU A 37 5.13 -3.61 14.51
CA GLU A 37 3.80 -4.04 14.10
C GLU A 37 2.94 -2.83 13.69
N GLY A 38 3.00 -1.74 14.47
CA GLY A 38 2.32 -0.50 14.14
C GLY A 38 2.78 0.10 12.82
N LEU A 39 4.08 0.02 12.51
CA LEU A 39 4.63 0.43 11.21
C LEU A 39 4.12 -0.44 10.06
N LYS A 40 4.12 -1.77 10.22
CA LYS A 40 3.56 -2.69 9.21
C LYS A 40 2.08 -2.39 8.93
N GLU A 41 1.32 -2.12 9.98
CA GLU A 41 -0.10 -1.80 9.88
C GLU A 41 -0.34 -0.43 9.23
N SER A 42 0.48 0.58 9.56
CA SER A 42 0.49 1.88 8.87
C SER A 42 0.69 1.73 7.37
N VAL A 43 1.72 0.96 6.98
CA VAL A 43 2.03 0.68 5.57
C VAL A 43 0.88 -0.07 4.91
N ARG A 44 0.31 -1.10 5.57
CA ARG A 44 -0.83 -1.85 5.06
C ARG A 44 -2.01 -0.94 4.72
N ARG A 45 -2.34 0.00 5.62
CA ARG A 45 -3.42 0.97 5.38
C ARG A 45 -3.12 1.91 4.22
N ASN A 46 -1.89 2.42 4.12
CA ASN A 46 -1.53 3.27 2.99
C ASN A 46 -1.61 2.51 1.66
N LEU A 47 -1.20 1.23 1.63
CA LEU A 47 -1.40 0.38 0.46
C LEU A 47 -2.87 0.22 0.09
N ASP A 48 -3.75 -0.02 1.07
CA ASP A 48 -5.20 -0.08 0.82
C ASP A 48 -5.72 1.24 0.24
N TRP A 49 -5.27 2.39 0.75
CA TRP A 49 -5.65 3.70 0.20
C TRP A 49 -5.14 3.92 -1.23
N ILE A 50 -3.88 3.61 -1.52
CA ILE A 50 -3.32 3.70 -2.87
C ILE A 50 -4.12 2.85 -3.86
N LEU A 51 -4.50 1.64 -3.46
CA LEU A 51 -5.19 0.70 -4.33
C LEU A 51 -6.68 1.03 -4.54
N ASN A 52 -7.31 1.67 -3.56
CA ASN A 52 -8.72 2.08 -3.67
C ASN A 52 -8.91 3.49 -4.26
N ALA A 53 -7.88 4.34 -4.25
CA ALA A 53 -7.91 5.63 -4.92
C ALA A 53 -7.75 5.49 -6.45
N ARG A 54 -8.37 6.41 -7.19
CA ARG A 54 -8.22 6.53 -8.64
C ARG A 54 -7.55 7.86 -8.98
N THR A 55 -6.46 7.79 -9.71
CA THR A 55 -5.79 8.98 -10.27
C THR A 55 -6.59 9.52 -11.46
N PRO A 56 -6.57 10.83 -11.72
CA PRO A 56 -7.16 11.41 -12.93
C PRO A 56 -6.40 11.02 -14.21
N LEU A 57 -5.15 10.54 -14.09
CA LEU A 57 -4.36 10.11 -15.24
C LEU A 57 -4.95 8.86 -15.88
N THR A 58 -5.00 8.87 -17.21
CA THR A 58 -5.21 7.66 -17.99
C THR A 58 -4.07 6.68 -17.76
N GLY A 59 -4.28 5.44 -18.21
CA GLY A 59 -3.26 4.41 -18.13
C GLY A 59 -1.93 4.80 -18.79
N ASP A 60 -2.00 5.43 -19.95
CA ASP A 60 -0.81 5.77 -20.74
C ASP A 60 -0.09 6.99 -20.17
N GLU A 61 -0.81 8.02 -19.75
CA GLU A 61 -0.25 9.16 -19.00
C GLU A 61 0.45 8.67 -17.73
N PHE A 62 -0.18 7.80 -16.96
CA PHE A 62 0.42 7.25 -15.74
C PHE A 62 1.71 6.44 -16.01
N ASP A 63 1.82 5.81 -17.17
CA ASP A 63 2.99 5.04 -17.57
C ASP A 63 4.17 5.93 -18.02
N HIS A 64 3.94 7.19 -18.40
CA HIS A 64 4.99 8.06 -18.96
C HIS A 64 5.25 9.33 -18.13
N ASP A 65 4.22 9.90 -17.53
CA ASP A 65 4.29 11.21 -16.86
C ASP A 65 4.91 11.14 -15.46
N GLU A 66 5.50 12.25 -15.02
CA GLU A 66 6.00 12.36 -13.66
C GLU A 66 4.83 12.36 -12.66
N LEU A 67 4.93 11.47 -11.67
CA LEU A 67 3.93 11.40 -10.61
C LEU A 67 4.15 12.52 -9.60
N THR A 68 3.06 13.07 -9.10
CA THR A 68 3.05 14.03 -8.00
C THR A 68 1.95 13.61 -7.01
N VAL A 69 1.80 14.34 -5.91
CA VAL A 69 0.79 14.03 -4.88
C VAL A 69 -0.64 14.10 -5.44
N ILE A 70 -0.92 14.93 -6.44
CA ILE A 70 -2.27 15.02 -7.05
C ILE A 70 -2.64 13.76 -7.86
N HIS A 71 -1.66 12.92 -8.19
CA HIS A 71 -1.86 11.67 -8.93
C HIS A 71 -2.03 10.45 -7.99
N TYR A 72 -2.35 10.67 -6.70
CA TYR A 72 -2.46 9.62 -5.70
C TYR A 72 -3.47 8.54 -6.11
N GLY A 73 -3.01 7.29 -6.08
CA GLY A 73 -3.80 6.11 -6.42
C GLY A 73 -3.25 5.34 -7.61
N ILE A 74 -4.11 4.54 -8.24
CA ILE A 74 -3.83 3.80 -9.48
C ILE A 74 -4.79 4.21 -10.60
N PRO A 75 -4.38 4.13 -11.88
CA PRO A 75 -5.28 4.41 -13.01
C PRO A 75 -6.48 3.49 -13.01
N ASP A 76 -7.55 3.92 -13.69
CA ASP A 76 -8.68 3.04 -13.90
C ASP A 76 -8.28 1.76 -14.67
N PHE A 77 -8.87 0.64 -14.25
CA PHE A 77 -8.61 -0.70 -14.77
C PHE A 77 -9.92 -1.47 -14.98
N GLY A 78 -11.08 -0.77 -15.02
CA GLY A 78 -12.39 -1.40 -15.26
C GLY A 78 -12.43 -2.24 -16.55
N GLY A 79 -11.69 -1.82 -17.58
CA GLY A 79 -11.57 -2.55 -18.84
C GLY A 79 -10.65 -3.78 -18.83
N TYR A 80 -9.97 -4.09 -17.71
CA TYR A 80 -8.99 -5.18 -17.65
C TYR A 80 -9.66 -6.50 -17.28
N SER A 81 -9.37 -7.58 -18.00
CA SER A 81 -9.86 -8.90 -17.57
C SER A 81 -8.96 -9.48 -16.47
N PRO A 82 -9.51 -9.96 -15.33
CA PRO A 82 -8.74 -10.70 -14.34
C PRO A 82 -8.08 -11.96 -14.91
N GLU A 83 -8.66 -12.57 -15.95
CA GLU A 83 -8.18 -13.81 -16.56
C GLU A 83 -7.13 -13.57 -17.66
N ASN A 84 -7.08 -12.37 -18.23
CA ASN A 84 -6.09 -12.01 -19.23
C ASN A 84 -4.69 -11.77 -18.62
N PRO A 85 -3.67 -12.57 -19.00
CA PRO A 85 -2.31 -12.40 -18.47
C PRO A 85 -1.68 -11.04 -18.76
N GLU A 86 -1.96 -10.42 -19.90
CA GLU A 86 -1.34 -9.13 -20.25
C GLU A 86 -1.97 -7.98 -19.45
N ASP A 87 -3.27 -8.04 -19.21
CA ASP A 87 -3.95 -7.05 -18.37
C ASP A 87 -3.48 -7.13 -16.91
N ARG A 88 -3.28 -8.35 -16.39
CA ARG A 88 -2.65 -8.55 -15.07
C ARG A 88 -1.24 -7.98 -15.01
N LYS A 89 -0.42 -8.18 -16.06
CA LYS A 89 0.93 -7.62 -16.14
C LYS A 89 0.90 -6.09 -16.17
N ARG A 90 0.01 -5.48 -16.97
CA ARG A 90 -0.18 -4.02 -17.00
C ARG A 90 -0.55 -3.47 -15.62
N LEU A 91 -1.55 -4.07 -14.97
CA LEU A 91 -1.98 -3.66 -13.64
C LEU A 91 -0.86 -3.81 -12.60
N ALA A 92 -0.13 -4.93 -12.61
CA ALA A 92 1.00 -5.15 -11.71
C ALA A 92 2.10 -4.08 -11.86
N ARG A 93 2.42 -3.69 -13.11
CA ARG A 93 3.40 -2.62 -13.39
C ARG A 93 2.94 -1.28 -12.82
N ARG A 94 1.68 -0.92 -13.00
CA ARG A 94 1.10 0.35 -12.52
C ARG A 94 0.99 0.40 -11.00
N ILE A 95 0.52 -0.67 -10.36
CA ILE A 95 0.52 -0.79 -8.89
C ILE A 95 1.95 -0.64 -8.36
N ARG A 96 2.92 -1.33 -8.95
CA ARG A 96 4.33 -1.21 -8.53
C ARG A 96 4.83 0.23 -8.61
N ARG A 97 4.50 0.95 -9.69
CA ARG A 97 4.87 2.37 -9.85
C ARG A 97 4.22 3.24 -8.76
N ALA A 98 2.92 3.08 -8.54
CA ALA A 98 2.19 3.80 -7.50
C ALA A 98 2.78 3.56 -6.10
N VAL A 99 2.99 2.29 -5.72
CA VAL A 99 3.53 1.92 -4.41
C VAL A 99 4.94 2.48 -4.21
N ARG A 100 5.81 2.40 -5.23
CA ARG A 100 7.17 2.96 -5.13
C ARG A 100 7.18 4.47 -4.92
N PHE A 101 6.16 5.17 -5.43
CA PHE A 101 6.09 6.62 -5.36
C PHE A 101 5.37 7.10 -4.07
N PHE A 102 4.22 6.51 -3.75
CA PHE A 102 3.37 6.92 -2.63
C PHE A 102 3.65 6.20 -1.30
N GLU A 103 4.49 5.16 -1.29
CA GLU A 103 4.93 4.45 -0.08
C GLU A 103 6.45 4.25 -0.07
N PRO A 104 7.24 5.32 0.17
CA PRO A 104 8.70 5.29 0.06
C PRO A 104 9.40 4.42 1.12
N ARG A 105 8.66 3.99 2.16
CA ARG A 105 9.14 3.04 3.17
C ARG A 105 9.26 1.63 2.60
N LEU A 106 8.64 1.34 1.45
CA LEU A 106 8.78 0.08 0.73
C LEU A 106 9.80 0.20 -0.40
N ARG A 107 10.88 -0.57 -0.29
CA ARG A 107 11.94 -0.72 -1.29
C ARG A 107 11.84 -2.08 -1.97
N ASP A 108 12.51 -2.23 -3.11
CA ASP A 108 12.56 -3.49 -3.89
C ASP A 108 11.17 -4.09 -4.19
N VAL A 109 10.20 -3.21 -4.45
CA VAL A 109 8.78 -3.56 -4.61
C VAL A 109 8.57 -4.44 -5.84
N ARG A 110 7.99 -5.62 -5.62
CA ARG A 110 7.51 -6.55 -6.65
C ARG A 110 6.03 -6.80 -6.42
N VAL A 111 5.26 -6.78 -7.50
CA VAL A 111 3.81 -6.94 -7.46
C VAL A 111 3.41 -8.09 -8.36
N THR A 112 2.57 -8.97 -7.83
CA THR A 112 1.92 -10.05 -8.57
C THR A 112 0.42 -9.81 -8.52
N VAL A 113 -0.23 -9.94 -9.68
CA VAL A 113 -1.69 -9.91 -9.79
C VAL A 113 -2.13 -11.28 -10.30
N GLY A 114 -3.10 -11.89 -9.63
CA GLY A 114 -3.66 -13.19 -10.00
C GLY A 114 -5.19 -13.18 -9.89
N PRO A 115 -5.88 -14.05 -10.66
CA PRO A 115 -7.31 -14.28 -10.49
C PRO A 115 -7.56 -15.17 -9.26
N GLN A 116 -8.64 -14.92 -8.54
CA GLN A 116 -9.18 -15.82 -7.53
C GLN A 116 -10.69 -15.90 -7.72
N MET A 117 -11.22 -17.12 -7.86
CA MET A 117 -12.66 -17.36 -7.95
C MET A 117 -13.28 -17.30 -6.56
N GLU A 118 -14.31 -16.48 -6.39
CA GLU A 118 -15.09 -16.39 -5.16
C GLU A 118 -16.55 -16.08 -5.50
N ASN A 119 -17.49 -16.93 -5.07
CA ASN A 119 -18.93 -16.76 -5.30
C ASN A 119 -19.28 -16.40 -6.76
N GLU A 120 -18.77 -17.20 -7.72
CA GLU A 120 -18.98 -17.03 -9.17
C GLU A 120 -18.40 -15.73 -9.77
N ARG A 121 -17.63 -14.96 -8.99
CA ARG A 121 -16.94 -13.75 -9.44
C ARG A 121 -15.42 -13.97 -9.44
N THR A 122 -14.74 -13.48 -10.47
CA THR A 122 -13.29 -13.51 -10.55
C THR A 122 -12.70 -12.24 -9.92
N LEU A 123 -12.15 -12.36 -8.72
CA LEU A 123 -11.49 -11.28 -8.01
C LEU A 123 -10.02 -11.16 -8.41
N ARG A 124 -9.47 -9.95 -8.28
CA ARG A 124 -8.03 -9.72 -8.48
C ARG A 124 -7.33 -9.76 -7.14
N VAL A 125 -6.50 -10.76 -6.94
CA VAL A 125 -5.60 -10.86 -5.79
C VAL A 125 -4.30 -10.14 -6.12
N ILE A 126 -3.93 -9.20 -5.27
CA ILE A 126 -2.67 -8.47 -5.37
C ILE A 126 -1.77 -8.95 -4.24
N ILE A 127 -0.55 -9.34 -4.60
CA ILE A 127 0.51 -9.70 -3.66
C ILE A 127 1.69 -8.75 -3.88
N ILE A 128 2.08 -8.02 -2.84
CA ILE A 128 3.17 -7.05 -2.85
C ILE A 128 4.30 -7.61 -1.99
N HIS A 129 5.43 -7.92 -2.61
CA HIS A 129 6.68 -8.25 -1.92
C HIS A 129 7.58 -7.02 -1.90
N ALA A 130 8.13 -6.68 -0.75
CA ALA A 130 9.00 -5.52 -0.61
C ALA A 130 9.96 -5.69 0.57
N VAL A 131 10.93 -4.78 0.68
CA VAL A 131 11.75 -4.57 1.86
C VAL A 131 11.26 -3.28 2.54
N MET A 132 10.74 -3.39 3.75
CA MET A 132 10.36 -2.23 4.55
C MET A 132 11.60 -1.61 5.17
N VAL A 133 11.81 -0.32 4.91
CA VAL A 133 12.96 0.47 5.37
C VAL A 133 12.47 1.73 6.06
N GLU A 134 12.63 1.79 7.38
CA GLU A 134 12.26 2.94 8.22
C GLU A 134 13.13 2.94 9.48
N ALA A 135 13.74 4.08 9.81
CA ALA A 135 14.74 4.19 10.88
C ALA A 135 15.83 3.09 10.79
N ASP A 136 15.91 2.20 11.78
CA ASP A 136 16.84 1.08 11.89
C ASP A 136 16.25 -0.27 11.41
N ILE A 137 15.02 -0.27 10.87
CA ILE A 137 14.41 -1.47 10.29
C ILE A 137 14.77 -1.62 8.82
N ARG A 138 15.19 -2.84 8.47
CA ARG A 138 15.24 -3.36 7.11
C ARG A 138 14.74 -4.80 7.11
N GLU A 139 13.47 -5.01 6.79
CA GLU A 139 12.87 -6.35 6.84
C GLU A 139 12.04 -6.68 5.59
N PRO A 140 12.07 -7.93 5.10
CA PRO A 140 11.17 -8.36 4.04
C PRO A 140 9.73 -8.40 4.55
N VAL A 141 8.81 -7.90 3.74
CA VAL A 141 7.36 -7.86 4.04
C VAL A 141 6.56 -8.33 2.83
N ILE A 142 5.40 -8.92 3.12
CA ILE A 142 4.43 -9.36 2.11
C ILE A 142 3.07 -8.80 2.51
N PHE A 143 2.44 -8.08 1.59
CA PHE A 143 1.06 -7.62 1.74
C PHE A 143 0.19 -8.30 0.69
N LYS A 144 -0.90 -8.91 1.14
CA LYS A 144 -1.93 -9.51 0.29
C LYS A 144 -3.21 -8.70 0.43
N THR A 145 -3.80 -8.34 -0.68
CA THR A 145 -5.09 -7.62 -0.71
C THR A 145 -5.92 -8.08 -1.90
N ILE A 146 -7.22 -7.85 -1.82
CA ILE A 146 -8.19 -8.19 -2.85
C ILE A 146 -8.75 -6.89 -3.38
N LEU A 147 -8.61 -6.69 -4.69
CA LEU A 147 -9.14 -5.52 -5.36
C LEU A 147 -10.52 -5.85 -5.92
N GLN A 148 -11.53 -5.16 -5.40
CA GLN A 148 -12.87 -5.15 -5.97
C GLN A 148 -12.93 -4.00 -6.98
N GLY A 149 -13.31 -4.31 -8.21
CA GLY A 149 -13.58 -3.35 -9.28
C GLY A 149 -15.05 -3.36 -9.62
#